data_AF-A0AAW6QS35-F1
#
_entry.id   AF-A0AAW6QS35-F1
#
_cell.length_a   1.000
_cell.length_b   1.000
_cell.length_c   1.000
_cell.angle_alpha   90.00
_cell.angle_beta   90.00
_cell.angle_gamma   90.00
#
_symmetry.space_group_name_H-M   'P 1'
#
loop_
_entity.id
_entity.type
_entity.pdbx_description
1 polymer ?
#
loop_
_entity_poly.entity_id
_entity_poly.type
_entity_poly.pdbx_seq_one_letter_code
_entity_poly.pdbx_strand_id
1 'polypeptide(L)'
;MQLMRYCLSPNKLAWLREELGEHADKLLAAMDAAGSNYLAELTELQAGDLSAGDSQLKFAWFQQKLALTTRLTDADLANLTPLSLVDVRDDMRVEIRVELVSLDKLTAALQQLSSESVLGFDTETRASFEPGVQHPLSLVQLATSDTCYLFQRAVLGERLAELKPLLENEQILKVGIGLRGDGQALKRDWDIQVSPRLDLNWAMAQLGAGKEMGTRQLVAALLHKRIDKPKKMTLSNWQQVPLSQAQVQYAALDALAANQCFWQLIDKLQGFYGKTTVANKPLLPPSLAARLASYFHPA
;
A
#
# COMPACT_ATOMS: atom_id res chain seq x y z
N MET A 1 16.14 -0.24 27.73
CA MET A 1 15.84 0.84 26.75
C MET A 1 16.98 1.16 25.77
N GLN A 2 18.25 1.29 26.19
CA GLN A 2 19.37 1.59 25.27
C GLN A 2 19.74 0.41 24.33
N LEU A 3 19.61 -0.85 24.77
CA LEU A 3 19.79 -2.02 23.90
C LEU A 3 18.74 -2.08 22.76
N MET A 4 17.49 -1.73 23.03
CA MET A 4 16.38 -1.77 22.04
C MET A 4 16.59 -0.77 20.88
N ARG A 5 17.12 0.43 21.16
CA ARG A 5 17.54 1.39 20.13
C ARG A 5 18.77 0.91 19.34
N TYR A 6 19.61 0.06 19.95
CA TYR A 6 20.87 -0.43 19.37
C TYR A 6 20.73 -1.69 18.51
N CYS A 7 19.65 -2.45 18.65
CA CYS A 7 19.47 -3.73 17.97
C CYS A 7 18.89 -3.65 16.55
N LEU A 8 18.46 -2.47 16.10
CA LEU A 8 17.67 -2.33 14.88
C LEU A 8 18.16 -1.15 14.03
N SER A 9 19.47 -1.10 13.82
CA SER A 9 20.11 -0.12 12.94
C SER A 9 20.27 -0.67 11.51
N PRO A 10 20.27 0.22 10.49
CA PRO A 10 20.40 -0.10 9.06
C PRO A 10 21.39 -1.21 8.69
N ASN A 11 22.61 -1.15 9.21
CA ASN A 11 23.67 -2.08 8.80
C ASN A 11 23.74 -3.32 9.69
N LYS A 12 22.92 -3.35 10.74
CA LYS A 12 23.06 -4.33 11.81
C LYS A 12 22.22 -5.58 11.62
N LEU A 13 21.15 -5.53 10.82
CA LEU A 13 20.38 -6.72 10.44
C LEU A 13 21.20 -7.67 9.55
N ALA A 14 21.93 -7.10 8.59
CA ALA A 14 22.90 -7.82 7.77
C ALA A 14 24.01 -8.40 8.65
N TRP A 15 24.60 -7.58 9.52
CA TRP A 15 25.61 -8.03 10.49
C TRP A 15 25.07 -9.10 11.47
N LEU A 16 23.87 -8.93 12.03
CA LEU A 16 23.25 -9.91 12.95
C LEU A 16 23.02 -11.24 12.26
N ARG A 17 22.59 -11.22 10.98
CA ARG A 17 22.43 -12.44 10.18
C ARG A 17 23.77 -13.06 9.79
N GLU A 18 24.78 -12.23 9.54
CA GLU A 18 26.16 -12.67 9.27
C GLU A 18 26.81 -13.31 10.50
N GLU A 19 26.61 -12.75 11.69
CA GLU A 19 27.24 -13.21 12.94
C GLU A 19 26.46 -14.31 13.65
N LEU A 20 25.12 -14.25 13.65
CA LEU A 20 24.27 -15.18 14.41
C LEU A 20 23.69 -16.30 13.54
N GLY A 21 23.85 -16.23 12.21
CA GLY A 21 23.32 -17.21 11.28
C GLY A 21 21.84 -17.49 11.53
N GLU A 22 21.49 -18.77 11.73
CA GLU A 22 20.13 -19.25 11.98
C GLU A 22 19.47 -18.72 13.27
N HIS A 23 20.24 -18.15 14.20
CA HIS A 23 19.72 -17.61 15.45
C HIS A 23 19.26 -16.16 15.34
N ALA A 24 19.64 -15.45 14.27
CA ALA A 24 19.27 -14.06 14.05
C ALA A 24 17.74 -13.88 14.01
N ASP A 25 17.03 -14.75 13.30
CA ASP A 25 15.58 -14.66 13.15
C ASP A 25 14.84 -14.95 14.47
N LYS A 26 15.35 -15.89 15.29
CA LYS A 26 14.81 -16.14 16.64
C LYS A 26 14.98 -14.94 17.56
N LEU A 27 16.14 -14.27 17.51
CA LEU A 27 16.41 -13.08 18.30
C LEU A 27 15.52 -11.91 17.86
N LEU A 28 15.37 -11.69 16.55
CA LEU A 28 14.48 -10.66 15.99
C LEU A 28 13.02 -10.90 16.38
N ALA A 29 12.55 -12.15 16.28
CA ALA A 29 11.21 -12.53 16.70
C ALA A 29 10.99 -12.32 18.21
N ALA A 30 11.97 -12.69 19.04
CA ALA A 30 11.90 -12.48 20.49
C ALA A 30 11.89 -10.98 20.85
N MET A 31 12.66 -10.17 20.13
CA MET A 31 12.66 -8.71 20.28
C MET A 31 11.33 -8.08 19.86
N ASP A 32 10.74 -8.56 18.76
CA ASP A 32 9.45 -8.08 18.28
C ASP A 32 8.33 -8.45 19.25
N ALA A 33 8.32 -9.68 19.75
CA ALA A 33 7.40 -10.17 20.77
C ALA A 33 7.55 -9.39 22.07
N ALA A 34 8.78 -9.20 22.57
CA ALA A 34 9.04 -8.45 23.79
C ALA A 34 8.62 -6.97 23.67
N GLY A 35 8.91 -6.33 22.54
CA GLY A 35 8.49 -4.95 22.29
C GLY A 35 6.98 -4.81 22.16
N SER A 36 6.30 -5.77 21.52
CA SER A 36 4.85 -5.75 21.36
C SER A 36 4.12 -6.03 22.69
N ASN A 37 4.59 -7.00 23.47
CA ASN A 37 4.07 -7.31 24.80
C ASN A 37 4.23 -6.12 25.76
N TYR A 38 5.41 -5.50 25.78
CA TYR A 38 5.67 -4.31 26.61
C TYR A 38 4.72 -3.15 26.27
N LEU A 39 4.42 -2.95 24.99
CA LEU A 39 3.49 -1.89 24.55
C LEU A 39 2.03 -2.23 24.85
N ALA A 40 1.66 -3.52 24.82
CA ALA A 40 0.33 -3.98 25.22
C ALA A 40 0.12 -3.78 26.72
N GLU A 41 1.08 -4.20 27.55
CA GLU A 41 1.06 -4.01 29.01
C GLU A 41 0.97 -2.53 29.40
N LEU A 42 1.73 -1.64 28.73
CA LEU A 42 1.63 -0.19 28.94
C LEU A 42 0.24 0.38 28.64
N THR A 43 -0.45 -0.20 27.65
CA THR A 43 -1.80 0.24 27.26
C THR A 43 -2.85 -0.25 28.26
N GLU A 44 -2.71 -1.48 28.77
CA GLU A 44 -3.60 -2.07 29.78
C GLU A 44 -3.43 -1.44 31.17
N LEU A 45 -2.21 -1.11 31.58
CA LEU A 45 -1.91 -0.50 32.88
C LEU A 45 -2.43 0.95 33.03
N GLN A 46 -2.71 1.66 31.94
CA GLN A 46 -3.05 3.09 31.96
C GLN A 46 -4.53 3.41 31.67
N ALA A 47 -5.43 2.41 31.71
CA ALA A 47 -6.89 2.60 31.60
C ALA A 47 -7.32 3.58 30.48
N GLY A 48 -6.67 3.49 29.31
CA GLY A 48 -7.15 4.11 28.08
C GLY A 48 -6.38 5.31 27.55
N ASP A 49 -5.52 5.98 28.33
CA ASP A 49 -4.74 7.11 27.80
C ASP A 49 -3.25 7.05 28.14
N LEU A 50 -2.43 6.83 27.10
CA LEU A 50 -0.98 6.77 27.21
C LEU A 50 -0.43 8.14 27.58
N SER A 51 0.56 8.18 28.50
CA SER A 51 1.31 9.42 28.74
C SER A 51 1.96 9.93 27.43
N ALA A 52 2.27 11.23 27.34
CA ALA A 52 2.96 11.80 26.17
C ALA A 52 4.32 11.13 25.92
N GLY A 53 4.99 10.66 26.97
CA GLY A 53 6.24 9.89 26.88
C GLY A 53 6.02 8.48 26.33
N ASP A 54 4.99 7.78 26.78
CA ASP A 54 4.67 6.42 26.32
C ASP A 54 4.17 6.41 24.87
N SER A 55 3.35 7.40 24.49
CA SER A 55 2.90 7.61 23.11
C SER A 55 4.09 7.89 22.18
N GLN A 56 5.05 8.71 22.62
CA GLN A 56 6.28 8.96 21.87
C GLN A 56 7.14 7.69 21.71
N LEU A 57 7.25 6.87 22.76
CA LEU A 57 8.00 5.61 22.70
C LEU A 57 7.33 4.60 21.74
N LYS A 58 6.00 4.47 21.83
CA LYS A 58 5.20 3.62 20.93
C LYS A 58 5.33 4.04 19.48
N PHE A 59 5.28 5.35 19.20
CA PHE A 59 5.47 5.87 17.85
C PHE A 59 6.90 5.64 17.34
N ALA A 60 7.93 5.91 18.16
CA ALA A 60 9.32 5.65 17.77
C ALA A 60 9.57 4.16 17.45
N TRP A 61 8.95 3.26 18.20
CA TRP A 61 9.00 1.82 17.92
C TRP A 61 8.32 1.47 16.60
N PHE A 62 7.15 2.04 16.32
CA PHE A 62 6.47 1.90 15.02
C PHE A 62 7.37 2.34 13.86
N GLN A 63 7.98 3.53 13.94
CA GLN A 63 8.89 4.03 12.91
C GLN A 63 10.11 3.11 12.73
N GLN A 64 10.62 2.54 13.81
CA GLN A 64 11.73 1.61 13.77
C GLN A 64 11.34 0.30 13.07
N LYS A 65 10.19 -0.32 13.41
CA LYS A 65 9.68 -1.50 12.69
C LYS A 65 9.49 -1.21 11.20
N LEU A 66 8.96 -0.03 10.86
CA LEU A 66 8.79 0.41 9.48
C LEU A 66 10.13 0.47 8.72
N ALA A 67 11.14 1.06 9.34
CA ALA A 67 12.47 1.18 8.73
C ALA A 67 13.13 -0.18 8.47
N LEU A 68 12.87 -1.18 9.30
CA LEU A 68 13.43 -2.53 9.16
C LEU A 68 12.72 -3.36 8.09
N THR A 69 11.39 -3.28 8.05
CA THR A 69 10.56 -4.01 7.07
C THR A 69 10.85 -3.57 5.63
N THR A 70 11.43 -2.37 5.42
CA THR A 70 11.94 -1.96 4.11
C THR A 70 13.11 -2.84 3.59
N ARG A 71 13.71 -3.70 4.43
CA ARG A 71 14.94 -4.46 4.13
C ARG A 71 14.75 -5.96 4.04
N LEU A 72 13.50 -6.43 3.92
CA LEU A 72 13.21 -7.85 3.73
C LEU A 72 13.87 -8.37 2.46
N THR A 73 14.56 -9.51 2.60
CA THR A 73 15.17 -10.25 1.48
C THR A 73 14.10 -11.04 0.72
N ASP A 74 14.43 -11.54 -0.46
CA ASP A 74 13.49 -12.41 -1.20
C ASP A 74 13.17 -13.70 -0.42
N ALA A 75 14.11 -14.21 0.38
CA ALA A 75 13.87 -15.35 1.27
C ALA A 75 12.88 -15.02 2.40
N ASP A 76 13.00 -13.83 3.00
CA ASP A 76 12.05 -13.37 4.02
C ASP A 76 10.64 -13.24 3.44
N LEU A 77 10.53 -12.64 2.25
CA LEU A 77 9.26 -12.49 1.55
C LEU A 77 8.64 -13.84 1.18
N ALA A 78 9.45 -14.84 0.82
CA ALA A 78 8.98 -16.16 0.43
C ALA A 78 8.25 -16.90 1.57
N ASN A 79 8.55 -16.58 2.83
CA ASN A 79 7.94 -17.20 4.01
C ASN A 79 6.59 -16.58 4.40
N LEU A 80 6.20 -15.45 3.80
CA LEU A 80 4.92 -14.80 4.09
C LEU A 80 3.77 -15.46 3.34
N THR A 81 2.57 -15.35 3.91
CA THR A 81 1.34 -15.80 3.26
C THR A 81 1.08 -14.94 2.02
N PRO A 82 0.73 -15.54 0.86
CA PRO A 82 0.44 -14.76 -0.34
C PRO A 82 -0.82 -13.91 -0.17
N LEU A 83 -0.75 -12.66 -0.65
CA LEU A 83 -1.91 -11.84 -0.92
C LEU A 83 -2.71 -12.49 -2.04
N SER A 84 -4.02 -12.56 -1.85
CA SER A 84 -4.92 -13.22 -2.77
C SER A 84 -6.22 -12.42 -2.92
N LEU A 85 -7.01 -12.76 -3.94
CA LEU A 85 -8.35 -12.21 -4.14
C LEU A 85 -9.40 -12.85 -3.19
N VAL A 86 -8.91 -13.41 -2.08
CA VAL A 86 -9.70 -13.90 -0.97
C VAL A 86 -9.17 -13.21 0.27
N ASP A 87 -10.07 -12.55 0.97
CA ASP A 87 -9.82 -11.85 2.22
C ASP A 87 -10.52 -12.59 3.37
N VAL A 88 -10.03 -12.40 4.58
CA VAL A 88 -10.67 -12.93 5.79
C VAL A 88 -11.01 -11.74 6.69
N ARG A 89 -12.30 -11.52 6.93
CA ARG A 89 -12.84 -10.43 7.75
C ARG A 89 -13.74 -11.03 8.80
N ASP A 90 -13.47 -10.76 10.08
CA ASP A 90 -14.26 -11.29 11.20
C ASP A 90 -14.50 -12.80 11.09
N ASP A 91 -13.42 -13.56 10.82
CA ASP A 91 -13.43 -15.01 10.57
C ASP A 91 -14.27 -15.49 9.37
N MET A 92 -14.81 -14.56 8.56
CA MET A 92 -15.52 -14.86 7.33
C MET A 92 -14.62 -14.69 6.11
N ARG A 93 -14.69 -15.68 5.21
CA ARG A 93 -14.04 -15.63 3.91
C ARG A 93 -14.84 -14.71 2.98
N VAL A 94 -14.20 -13.66 2.49
CA VAL A 94 -14.75 -12.71 1.52
C VAL A 94 -13.99 -12.84 0.21
N GLU A 95 -14.69 -13.17 -0.87
CA GLU A 95 -14.07 -13.21 -2.20
C GLU A 95 -14.12 -11.84 -2.84
N ILE A 96 -12.95 -11.34 -3.24
CA ILE A 96 -12.81 -10.08 -3.95
C ILE A 96 -13.21 -10.32 -5.40
N ARG A 97 -14.24 -9.61 -5.86
CA ARG A 97 -14.71 -9.71 -7.23
C ARG A 97 -13.73 -9.02 -8.17
N VAL A 98 -13.52 -9.59 -9.36
CA VAL A 98 -12.74 -8.93 -10.41
C VAL A 98 -13.62 -8.75 -11.62
N GLU A 99 -13.77 -7.51 -12.06
CA GLU A 99 -14.57 -7.13 -13.21
C GLU A 99 -13.69 -6.54 -14.31
N LEU A 100 -13.51 -7.29 -15.39
CA LEU A 100 -13.01 -6.73 -16.64
C LEU A 100 -14.16 -5.98 -17.32
N VAL A 101 -14.09 -4.64 -17.28
CA VAL A 101 -15.22 -3.77 -17.62
C VAL A 101 -15.42 -3.75 -19.14
N SER A 102 -16.59 -4.21 -19.57
CA SER A 102 -17.06 -4.13 -20.96
C SER A 102 -17.83 -2.83 -21.22
N LEU A 103 -18.06 -2.50 -22.49
CA LEU A 103 -18.74 -1.25 -22.90
C LEU A 103 -20.15 -1.09 -22.30
N ASP A 104 -20.89 -2.18 -22.16
CA ASP A 104 -22.23 -2.24 -21.57
C ASP A 104 -22.23 -2.09 -20.04
N LYS A 105 -21.12 -2.44 -19.37
CA LYS A 105 -20.97 -2.34 -17.91
C LYS A 105 -20.28 -1.07 -17.44
N LEU A 106 -19.64 -0.31 -18.34
CA LEU A 106 -18.88 0.89 -18.01
C LEU A 106 -19.65 1.87 -17.11
N THR A 107 -20.89 2.20 -17.47
CA THR A 107 -21.72 3.13 -16.69
C THR A 107 -22.02 2.60 -15.28
N ALA A 108 -22.33 1.31 -15.14
CA ALA A 108 -22.59 0.71 -13.84
C ALA A 108 -21.34 0.68 -12.95
N ALA A 109 -20.19 0.32 -13.52
CA ALA A 109 -18.91 0.33 -12.81
C ALA A 109 -18.53 1.75 -12.33
N LEU A 110 -18.69 2.77 -13.17
CA LEU A 110 -18.44 4.17 -12.80
C LEU A 110 -19.37 4.64 -11.68
N GLN A 111 -20.65 4.26 -11.74
CA GLN A 111 -21.63 4.59 -10.70
C GLN A 111 -21.25 3.94 -9.35
N GLN A 112 -20.86 2.66 -9.35
CA GLN A 112 -20.43 1.97 -8.13
C GLN A 112 -19.15 2.59 -7.55
N LEU A 113 -18.16 2.92 -8.40
CA LEU A 113 -16.93 3.55 -7.95
C LEU A 113 -17.15 4.97 -7.41
N SER A 114 -18.18 5.67 -7.87
CA SER A 114 -18.46 7.05 -7.44
C SER A 114 -18.96 7.17 -5.99
N SER A 115 -19.40 6.06 -5.37
CA SER A 115 -19.79 6.03 -3.96
C SER A 115 -18.62 5.73 -3.00
N GLU A 116 -17.44 5.43 -3.52
CA GLU A 116 -16.27 5.11 -2.70
C GLU A 116 -15.53 6.39 -2.29
N SER A 117 -15.01 6.42 -1.07
CA SER A 117 -14.13 7.51 -0.61
C SER A 117 -12.66 7.27 -0.96
N VAL A 118 -12.27 6.01 -1.17
CA VAL A 118 -10.89 5.60 -1.45
C VAL A 118 -10.86 4.49 -2.48
N LEU A 119 -10.06 4.67 -3.53
CA LEU A 119 -9.82 3.68 -4.57
C LEU A 119 -8.33 3.34 -4.62
N GLY A 120 -8.01 2.05 -4.56
CA GLY A 120 -6.70 1.56 -4.98
C GLY A 120 -6.54 1.77 -6.48
N PHE A 121 -5.40 2.29 -6.90
CA PHE A 121 -5.18 2.73 -8.28
C PHE A 121 -3.80 2.28 -8.76
N ASP A 122 -3.79 1.72 -9.97
CA ASP A 122 -2.59 1.34 -10.71
C ASP A 122 -2.86 1.52 -12.21
N THR A 123 -1.80 1.46 -13.04
CA THR A 123 -1.94 1.39 -14.49
C THR A 123 -0.94 0.41 -15.10
N GLU A 124 -1.28 -0.14 -16.27
CA GLU A 124 -0.34 -0.95 -17.04
C GLU A 124 -0.15 -0.44 -18.47
N THR A 125 1.08 -0.57 -18.94
CA THR A 125 1.48 -0.24 -20.32
C THR A 125 2.21 -1.42 -20.93
N ARG A 126 2.04 -1.64 -22.23
CA ARG A 126 2.86 -2.63 -22.94
C ARG A 126 4.34 -2.26 -22.77
N ALA A 127 5.16 -3.23 -22.36
CA ALA A 127 6.60 -3.02 -22.28
C ALA A 127 7.20 -2.72 -23.66
N SER A 128 8.13 -1.77 -23.72
CA SER A 128 9.00 -1.55 -24.87
C SER A 128 10.37 -2.15 -24.60
N PHE A 129 10.92 -2.86 -25.59
CA PHE A 129 12.30 -3.35 -25.57
C PHE A 129 13.24 -2.46 -26.40
N GLU A 130 12.70 -1.38 -26.97
CA GLU A 130 13.44 -0.40 -27.76
C GLU A 130 13.66 0.88 -26.92
N PRO A 131 14.92 1.35 -26.79
CA PRO A 131 15.23 2.56 -26.04
C PRO A 131 14.46 3.78 -26.55
N GLY A 132 13.83 4.52 -25.64
CA GLY A 132 13.12 5.76 -25.95
C GLY A 132 11.69 5.58 -26.48
N VAL A 133 11.26 4.36 -26.78
CA VAL A 133 9.88 4.09 -27.20
C VAL A 133 9.00 3.92 -25.96
N GLN A 134 7.96 4.76 -25.86
CA GLN A 134 6.91 4.64 -24.84
C GLN A 134 5.61 4.21 -25.50
N HIS A 135 5.00 3.15 -24.97
CA HIS A 135 3.68 2.74 -25.40
C HIS A 135 2.59 3.52 -24.66
N PRO A 136 1.42 3.71 -25.30
CA PRO A 136 0.27 4.29 -24.62
C PRO A 136 -0.26 3.41 -23.49
N LEU A 137 -0.93 4.03 -22.54
CA LEU A 137 -1.64 3.38 -21.46
C LEU A 137 -2.60 2.32 -21.99
N SER A 138 -2.53 1.11 -21.42
CA SER A 138 -3.24 -0.07 -21.90
C SER A 138 -4.35 -0.51 -20.96
N LEU A 139 -4.16 -0.34 -19.65
CA LEU A 139 -5.10 -0.75 -18.61
C LEU A 139 -5.08 0.26 -17.46
N VAL A 140 -6.25 0.59 -16.93
CA VAL A 140 -6.42 1.25 -15.64
C VAL A 140 -7.05 0.26 -14.67
N GLN A 141 -6.52 0.16 -13.45
CA GLN A 141 -7.07 -0.67 -12.39
C GLN A 141 -7.59 0.19 -11.26
N LEU A 142 -8.81 -0.10 -10.80
CA LEU A 142 -9.41 0.56 -9.64
C LEU A 142 -9.97 -0.49 -8.67
N ALA A 143 -9.52 -0.47 -7.43
CA ALA A 143 -9.96 -1.42 -6.40
C ALA A 143 -10.69 -0.71 -5.26
N THR A 144 -11.85 -1.24 -4.91
CA THR A 144 -12.57 -0.97 -3.65
C THR A 144 -12.11 -1.97 -2.59
N SER A 145 -12.80 -2.01 -1.45
CA SER A 145 -12.57 -3.05 -0.45
C SER A 145 -13.00 -4.45 -0.94
N ASP A 146 -13.91 -4.58 -1.91
CA ASP A 146 -14.53 -5.87 -2.27
C ASP A 146 -14.48 -6.21 -3.77
N THR A 147 -14.08 -5.25 -4.61
CA THR A 147 -14.15 -5.38 -6.06
C THR A 147 -12.99 -4.67 -6.74
N CYS A 148 -12.36 -5.32 -7.72
CA CYS A 148 -11.34 -4.75 -8.58
C CYS A 148 -11.88 -4.61 -10.01
N TYR A 149 -11.93 -3.39 -10.53
CA TYR A 149 -12.36 -3.05 -11.88
C TYR A 149 -11.13 -2.84 -12.77
N LEU A 150 -11.15 -3.49 -13.94
CA LEU A 150 -10.09 -3.42 -14.93
C LEU A 150 -10.65 -2.76 -16.19
N PHE A 151 -10.18 -1.55 -16.51
CA PHE A 151 -10.61 -0.75 -17.64
C PHE A 151 -9.57 -0.83 -18.76
N GLN A 152 -9.78 -1.75 -19.70
CA GLN A 152 -8.81 -1.98 -20.77
C GLN A 152 -9.07 -1.06 -21.96
N ARG A 153 -8.04 -0.31 -22.38
CA ARG A 153 -8.11 0.57 -23.55
C ARG A 153 -8.57 -0.14 -24.81
N ALA A 154 -8.05 -1.34 -25.08
CA ALA A 154 -8.37 -2.09 -26.29
C ALA A 154 -9.85 -2.53 -26.38
N VAL A 155 -10.55 -2.57 -25.24
CA VAL A 155 -11.99 -2.91 -25.15
C VAL A 155 -12.86 -1.67 -25.15
N LEU A 156 -12.46 -0.63 -24.39
CA LEU A 156 -13.28 0.58 -24.21
C LEU A 156 -13.05 1.66 -25.28
N GLY A 157 -11.91 1.61 -25.98
CA GLY A 157 -11.52 2.65 -26.94
C GLY A 157 -11.52 4.04 -26.30
N GLU A 158 -12.09 5.01 -27.00
CA GLU A 158 -12.19 6.41 -26.53
C GLU A 158 -13.04 6.56 -25.26
N ARG A 159 -13.95 5.61 -24.97
CA ARG A 159 -14.79 5.66 -23.76
C ARG A 159 -13.98 5.51 -22.48
N LEU A 160 -12.71 5.11 -22.54
CA LEU A 160 -11.82 5.16 -21.38
C LEU A 160 -11.72 6.59 -20.78
N ALA A 161 -11.90 7.63 -21.60
CA ALA A 161 -11.96 9.02 -21.15
C ALA A 161 -13.10 9.30 -20.15
N GLU A 162 -14.15 8.44 -20.10
CA GLU A 162 -15.23 8.55 -19.12
C GLU A 162 -14.77 8.29 -17.67
N LEU A 163 -13.54 7.80 -17.47
CA LEU A 163 -12.91 7.75 -16.14
C LEU A 163 -12.53 9.15 -15.59
N LYS A 164 -12.45 10.17 -16.44
CA LYS A 164 -11.97 11.51 -16.05
C LYS A 164 -12.71 12.08 -14.83
N PRO A 165 -14.06 12.15 -14.80
CA PRO A 165 -14.76 12.72 -13.65
C PRO A 165 -14.50 11.95 -12.35
N LEU A 166 -14.31 10.63 -12.42
CA LEU A 166 -14.01 9.80 -11.26
C LEU A 166 -12.57 10.04 -10.75
N LEU A 167 -11.60 10.05 -11.66
CA LEU A 167 -10.18 10.20 -11.34
C LEU A 167 -9.80 11.64 -10.95
N GLU A 168 -10.61 12.63 -11.32
CA GLU A 168 -10.50 14.04 -10.90
C GLU A 168 -11.45 14.41 -9.75
N ASN A 169 -12.26 13.47 -9.24
CA ASN A 169 -13.17 13.76 -8.14
C ASN A 169 -12.41 14.01 -6.84
N GLU A 170 -12.52 15.23 -6.31
CA GLU A 170 -11.86 15.67 -5.06
C GLU A 170 -12.34 14.95 -3.80
N GLN A 171 -13.49 14.27 -3.85
CA GLN A 171 -14.03 13.49 -2.74
C GLN A 171 -13.54 12.04 -2.71
N ILE A 172 -12.82 11.60 -3.75
CA ILE A 172 -12.37 10.21 -3.90
C ILE A 172 -10.85 10.20 -3.92
N LEU A 173 -10.21 9.61 -2.92
CA LEU A 173 -8.76 9.48 -2.88
C LEU A 173 -8.29 8.30 -3.72
N LYS A 174 -7.38 8.56 -4.66
CA LYS A 174 -6.70 7.51 -5.43
C LYS A 174 -5.39 7.14 -4.75
N VAL A 175 -5.29 5.93 -4.20
CA VAL A 175 -4.12 5.45 -3.47
C VAL A 175 -3.34 4.44 -4.29
N GLY A 176 -2.01 4.51 -4.28
CA GLY A 176 -1.17 3.64 -5.10
C GLY A 176 0.28 3.63 -4.64
N ILE A 177 1.13 2.90 -5.37
CA ILE A 177 2.55 2.71 -5.03
C ILE A 177 3.39 3.11 -6.22
N GLY A 178 4.05 4.28 -6.15
CA GLY A 178 4.86 4.78 -7.26
C GLY A 178 4.06 5.49 -8.37
N LEU A 179 3.07 6.29 -8.01
CA LEU A 179 2.04 6.86 -8.90
C LEU A 179 2.50 7.92 -9.90
N ARG A 180 3.79 8.27 -9.90
CA ARG A 180 4.30 9.35 -10.75
C ARG A 180 4.16 8.99 -12.23
N GLY A 181 4.51 7.76 -12.60
CA GLY A 181 4.43 7.29 -13.99
C GLY A 181 2.97 7.19 -14.47
N ASP A 182 2.10 6.64 -13.62
CA ASP A 182 0.67 6.44 -13.90
C ASP A 182 -0.03 7.76 -14.20
N GLY A 183 0.17 8.77 -13.34
CA GLY A 183 -0.41 10.08 -13.54
C GLY A 183 0.11 10.80 -14.77
N GLN A 184 1.39 10.60 -15.13
CA GLN A 184 1.96 11.15 -16.37
C GLN A 184 1.36 10.48 -17.61
N ALA A 185 1.19 9.16 -17.59
CA ALA A 185 0.60 8.41 -18.69
C ALA A 185 -0.86 8.82 -18.93
N LEU A 186 -1.67 8.91 -17.88
CA LEU A 186 -3.06 9.35 -17.99
C LEU A 186 -3.18 10.81 -18.46
N LYS A 187 -2.35 11.71 -17.96
CA LYS A 187 -2.36 13.11 -18.41
C LYS A 187 -1.97 13.23 -19.88
N ARG A 188 -0.95 12.48 -20.31
CA ARG A 188 -0.46 12.48 -21.70
C ARG A 188 -1.49 11.89 -22.66
N ASP A 189 -2.07 10.74 -22.32
CA ASP A 189 -2.88 9.96 -23.26
C ASP A 189 -4.36 10.36 -23.27
N TRP A 190 -4.86 10.94 -22.15
CA TRP A 190 -6.30 11.17 -21.93
C TRP A 190 -6.63 12.54 -21.35
N ASP A 191 -5.63 13.39 -21.13
CA ASP A 191 -5.78 14.68 -20.42
C ASP A 191 -6.37 14.55 -19.00
N ILE A 192 -6.24 13.39 -18.36
CA ILE A 192 -6.77 13.13 -17.02
C ILE A 192 -5.73 13.50 -15.96
N GLN A 193 -6.10 14.34 -15.00
CA GLN A 193 -5.31 14.65 -13.81
C GLN A 193 -5.78 13.82 -12.62
N VAL A 194 -5.05 12.76 -12.26
CA VAL A 194 -5.43 11.95 -11.08
C VAL A 194 -5.26 12.79 -9.80
N SER A 195 -6.38 13.28 -9.24
CA SER A 195 -6.44 14.15 -8.07
C SER A 195 -7.73 13.92 -7.26
N PRO A 196 -7.67 13.90 -5.91
CA PRO A 196 -6.48 13.79 -5.09
C PRO A 196 -5.91 12.38 -5.21
N ARG A 197 -4.57 12.29 -5.11
CA ARG A 197 -3.87 11.01 -5.04
C ARG A 197 -2.96 10.93 -3.83
N LEU A 198 -2.72 9.74 -3.32
CA LEU A 198 -1.73 9.48 -2.29
C LEU A 198 -0.80 8.36 -2.76
N ASP A 199 0.47 8.68 -2.92
CA ASP A 199 1.50 7.67 -3.10
C ASP A 199 1.89 7.12 -1.72
N LEU A 200 1.73 5.82 -1.52
CA LEU A 200 2.07 5.17 -0.25
C LEU A 200 3.58 5.28 0.03
N ASN A 201 4.45 5.31 -0.97
CA ASN A 201 5.88 5.54 -0.72
C ASN A 201 6.15 6.92 -0.11
N TRP A 202 5.41 7.95 -0.54
CA TRP A 202 5.50 9.27 0.08
C TRP A 202 5.06 9.23 1.53
N ALA A 203 3.93 8.58 1.83
CA ALA A 203 3.42 8.45 3.20
C ALA A 203 4.42 7.71 4.10
N MET A 204 4.99 6.60 3.61
CA MET A 204 6.01 5.83 4.33
C MET A 204 7.28 6.64 4.58
N ALA A 205 7.71 7.46 3.61
CA ALA A 205 8.86 8.35 3.78
C ALA A 205 8.60 9.40 4.87
N GLN A 206 7.39 9.96 4.96
CA GLN A 206 7.02 10.86 6.07
C GLN A 206 7.14 10.17 7.44
N LEU A 207 6.92 8.86 7.50
CA LEU A 207 7.03 8.06 8.72
C LEU A 207 8.46 7.58 9.01
N GLY A 208 9.45 7.95 8.20
CA GLY A 208 10.85 7.61 8.41
C GLY A 208 11.31 6.34 7.69
N ALA A 209 10.55 5.85 6.70
CA ALA A 209 11.07 4.83 5.80
C ALA A 209 12.26 5.40 5.02
N GLY A 210 13.46 4.85 5.26
CA GLY A 210 14.71 5.41 4.73
C GLY A 210 14.97 5.18 3.24
N LYS A 211 14.11 4.45 2.54
CA LYS A 211 14.16 4.23 1.08
C LYS A 211 12.76 3.98 0.53
N GLU A 212 12.56 4.31 -0.74
CA GLU A 212 11.35 3.90 -1.48
C GLU A 212 11.26 2.38 -1.55
N MET A 213 10.04 1.87 -1.42
CA MET A 213 9.71 0.46 -1.46
C MET A 213 8.98 0.12 -2.76
N GLY A 214 9.35 -1.01 -3.37
CA GLY A 214 8.49 -1.63 -4.37
C GLY A 214 7.24 -2.20 -3.71
N THR A 215 6.23 -2.51 -4.52
CA THR A 215 4.96 -3.13 -4.07
C THR A 215 5.19 -4.32 -3.13
N ARG A 216 6.16 -5.20 -3.44
CA ARG A 216 6.47 -6.39 -2.64
C ARG A 216 6.85 -6.05 -1.19
N GLN A 217 7.76 -5.08 -1.02
CA GLN A 217 8.22 -4.67 0.31
C GLN A 217 7.11 -3.93 1.07
N LEU A 218 6.33 -3.09 0.39
CA LEU A 218 5.27 -2.30 1.02
C LEU A 218 4.11 -3.18 1.51
N VAL A 219 3.70 -4.16 0.70
CA VAL A 219 2.71 -5.19 1.08
C VAL A 219 3.20 -6.01 2.27
N ALA A 220 4.48 -6.41 2.28
CA ALA A 220 5.05 -7.14 3.42
C ALA A 220 5.12 -6.28 4.69
N ALA A 221 5.50 -5.00 4.55
CA ALA A 221 5.64 -4.09 5.69
C ALA A 221 4.30 -3.73 6.35
N LEU A 222 3.24 -3.56 5.55
CA LEU A 222 1.94 -3.13 6.08
C LEU A 222 1.01 -4.32 6.34
N LEU A 223 0.90 -5.25 5.39
CA LEU A 223 -0.08 -6.35 5.43
C LEU A 223 0.51 -7.67 5.95
N HIS A 224 1.83 -7.76 6.16
CA HIS A 224 2.51 -9.02 6.52
C HIS A 224 2.23 -10.18 5.54
N LYS A 225 1.99 -9.83 4.27
CA LYS A 225 1.74 -10.76 3.16
C LYS A 225 2.83 -10.61 2.11
N ARG A 226 2.97 -11.59 1.22
CA ARG A 226 3.77 -11.45 -0.01
C ARG A 226 2.86 -11.23 -1.22
N ILE A 227 3.34 -10.46 -2.19
CA ILE A 227 2.71 -10.35 -3.51
C ILE A 227 3.75 -10.75 -4.56
N ASP A 228 3.37 -11.65 -5.46
CA ASP A 228 4.26 -12.11 -6.51
C ASP A 228 4.23 -11.15 -7.70
N LYS A 229 5.41 -10.64 -8.09
CA LYS A 229 5.56 -9.78 -9.27
C LYS A 229 6.50 -10.41 -10.30
N PRO A 230 6.08 -11.50 -10.97
CA PRO A 230 6.94 -12.19 -11.93
C PRO A 230 7.25 -11.27 -13.11
N LYS A 231 8.52 -11.25 -13.55
CA LYS A 231 8.98 -10.40 -14.67
C LYS A 231 8.14 -10.57 -15.95
N LYS A 232 7.66 -11.79 -16.19
CA LYS A 232 6.78 -12.10 -17.34
C LYS A 232 5.49 -11.28 -17.32
N MET A 233 4.98 -10.94 -16.13
CA MET A 233 3.75 -10.16 -15.98
C MET A 233 4.04 -8.66 -16.02
N THR A 234 5.08 -8.20 -15.32
CA THR A 234 5.50 -6.78 -15.33
C THR A 234 5.93 -6.30 -16.73
N LEU A 235 6.34 -7.23 -17.61
CA LEU A 235 6.75 -6.95 -19.00
C LEU A 235 5.75 -7.55 -20.02
N SER A 236 4.53 -7.84 -19.59
CA SER A 236 3.52 -8.49 -20.43
C SER A 236 2.99 -7.56 -21.53
N ASN A 237 2.36 -8.16 -22.55
CA ASN A 237 1.58 -7.41 -23.52
C ASN A 237 0.19 -7.08 -22.97
N TRP A 238 0.05 -5.92 -22.34
CA TRP A 238 -1.22 -5.43 -21.79
C TRP A 238 -2.24 -4.93 -22.82
N GLN A 239 -1.84 -4.86 -24.10
CA GLN A 239 -2.73 -4.56 -25.22
C GLN A 239 -3.44 -5.81 -25.77
N GLN A 240 -3.08 -7.00 -25.31
CA GLN A 240 -3.68 -8.24 -25.83
C GLN A 240 -5.16 -8.35 -25.45
N VAL A 241 -5.97 -8.84 -26.38
CA VAL A 241 -7.40 -9.09 -26.19
C VAL A 241 -7.70 -10.54 -26.62
N PRO A 242 -8.30 -11.37 -25.74
CA PRO A 242 -8.60 -11.09 -24.33
C PRO A 242 -7.33 -11.06 -23.46
N LEU A 243 -7.39 -10.38 -22.31
CA LEU A 243 -6.38 -10.57 -21.26
C LEU A 243 -6.41 -12.01 -20.75
N SER A 244 -5.24 -12.59 -20.48
CA SER A 244 -5.17 -13.89 -19.82
C SER A 244 -5.66 -13.83 -18.37
N GLN A 245 -6.13 -14.95 -17.82
CA GLN A 245 -6.55 -15.01 -16.40
C GLN A 245 -5.43 -14.55 -15.45
N ALA A 246 -4.18 -14.90 -15.74
CA ALA A 246 -3.04 -14.50 -14.93
C ALA A 246 -2.84 -12.97 -14.96
N GLN A 247 -3.02 -12.31 -16.11
CA GLN A 247 -2.98 -10.84 -16.20
C GLN A 247 -4.10 -10.18 -15.41
N VAL A 248 -5.32 -10.71 -15.53
CA VAL A 248 -6.48 -10.21 -14.79
C VAL A 248 -6.22 -10.30 -13.29
N GLN A 249 -5.73 -11.44 -12.80
CA GLN A 249 -5.41 -11.63 -11.38
C GLN A 249 -4.30 -10.70 -10.90
N TYR A 250 -3.21 -10.60 -11.65
CA TYR A 250 -2.09 -9.73 -11.30
C TYR A 250 -2.52 -8.26 -11.22
N ALA A 251 -3.22 -7.76 -12.25
CA ALA A 251 -3.67 -6.38 -12.32
C ALA A 251 -4.65 -6.04 -11.18
N ALA A 252 -5.57 -6.96 -10.87
CA ALA A 252 -6.47 -6.80 -9.74
C ALA A 252 -5.71 -6.74 -8.40
N LEU A 253 -4.72 -7.61 -8.21
CA LEU A 253 -3.92 -7.65 -6.98
C LEU A 253 -3.08 -6.39 -6.76
N ASP A 254 -2.53 -5.77 -7.81
CA ASP A 254 -1.72 -4.55 -7.64
C ASP A 254 -2.57 -3.37 -7.12
N ALA A 255 -3.76 -3.13 -7.69
CA ALA A 255 -4.67 -2.10 -7.20
C ALA A 255 -5.26 -2.45 -5.81
N LEU A 256 -5.63 -3.72 -5.58
CA LEU A 256 -6.14 -4.18 -4.29
C LEU A 256 -5.09 -4.01 -3.19
N ALA A 257 -3.84 -4.36 -3.47
CA ALA A 257 -2.74 -4.21 -2.54
C ALA A 257 -2.59 -2.75 -2.08
N ALA A 258 -2.69 -1.79 -3.00
CA ALA A 258 -2.66 -0.37 -2.65
C ALA A 258 -3.82 0.04 -1.73
N ASN A 259 -5.05 -0.39 -2.04
CA ASN A 259 -6.23 -0.11 -1.21
C ASN A 259 -6.08 -0.68 0.21
N GLN A 260 -5.74 -1.98 0.32
CA GLN A 260 -5.57 -2.64 1.61
C GLN A 260 -4.39 -2.05 2.40
N CYS A 261 -3.25 -1.77 1.75
CA CYS A 261 -2.11 -1.12 2.40
C CYS A 261 -2.48 0.25 2.97
N PHE A 262 -3.28 1.03 2.24
CA PHE A 262 -3.76 2.32 2.73
C PHE A 262 -4.60 2.16 4.00
N TRP A 263 -5.62 1.31 4.00
CA TRP A 263 -6.48 1.12 5.17
C TRP A 263 -5.71 0.55 6.36
N GLN A 264 -4.79 -0.37 6.11
CA GLN A 264 -3.92 -0.89 7.15
C GLN A 264 -2.97 0.17 7.71
N LEU A 265 -2.53 1.13 6.88
CA LEU A 265 -1.75 2.28 7.34
C LEU A 265 -2.61 3.20 8.21
N ILE A 266 -3.85 3.49 7.82
CA ILE A 266 -4.78 4.29 8.63
C ILE A 266 -4.98 3.65 10.01
N ASP A 267 -5.30 2.36 10.06
CA ASP A 267 -5.46 1.59 11.31
C ASP A 267 -4.22 1.71 12.23
N LYS A 268 -3.02 1.49 11.67
CA LYS A 268 -1.77 1.61 12.43
C LYS A 268 -1.49 3.04 12.92
N LEU A 269 -1.95 4.06 12.20
CA LEU A 269 -1.70 5.47 12.53
C LEU A 269 -2.79 6.10 13.41
N GLN A 270 -3.99 5.53 13.46
CA GLN A 270 -5.13 6.09 14.19
C GLN A 270 -4.81 6.34 15.66
N GLY A 271 -4.10 5.40 16.32
CA GLY A 271 -3.67 5.54 17.71
C GLY A 271 -2.66 6.67 17.98
N PHE A 272 -2.06 7.25 16.93
CA PHE A 272 -1.10 8.37 17.03
C PHE A 272 -1.69 9.70 16.55
N TYR A 273 -2.86 9.69 15.90
CA TYR A 273 -3.49 10.90 15.39
C TYR A 273 -3.95 11.80 16.55
N GLY A 274 -3.66 13.10 16.44
CA GLY A 274 -3.96 14.09 17.49
C GLY A 274 -3.07 13.99 18.75
N LYS A 275 -2.25 12.94 18.89
CA LYS A 275 -1.35 12.75 20.04
C LYS A 275 -0.07 13.59 19.89
N THR A 276 0.49 14.00 21.03
CA THR A 276 1.71 14.84 21.10
C THR A 276 2.81 14.19 21.94
N THR A 277 4.03 14.70 21.78
CA THR A 277 5.23 14.36 22.55
C THR A 277 5.33 15.18 23.85
N VAL A 278 6.31 14.86 24.70
CA VAL A 278 6.64 15.62 25.93
C VAL A 278 6.97 17.11 25.62
N ALA A 279 7.41 17.43 24.41
CA ALA A 279 7.67 18.80 23.95
C ALA A 279 6.45 19.45 23.25
N ASN A 280 5.25 18.88 23.42
CA ASN A 280 4.00 19.30 22.79
C ASN A 280 4.02 19.34 21.25
N LYS A 281 4.92 18.57 20.62
CA LYS A 281 4.95 18.40 19.15
C LYS A 281 4.05 17.22 18.75
N PRO A 282 3.26 17.32 17.66
CA PRO A 282 2.50 16.18 17.13
C PRO A 282 3.40 14.98 16.85
N LEU A 283 2.89 13.77 17.09
CA LEU A 283 3.59 12.54 16.72
C LEU A 283 3.63 12.34 15.21
N LEU A 284 2.48 12.50 14.55
CA LEU A 284 2.42 12.43 13.09
C LEU A 284 2.95 13.72 12.45
N PRO A 285 3.73 13.61 11.35
CA PRO A 285 4.12 14.77 10.57
C PRO A 285 2.89 15.60 10.14
N PRO A 286 2.89 16.94 10.30
CA PRO A 286 1.71 17.76 10.03
C PRO A 286 1.16 17.63 8.60
N SER A 287 2.05 17.49 7.61
CA SER A 287 1.69 17.28 6.20
C SER A 287 0.94 15.97 5.98
N LEU A 288 1.39 14.89 6.63
CA LEU A 288 0.76 13.58 6.57
C LEU A 288 -0.57 13.60 7.32
N ALA A 289 -0.58 14.14 8.55
CA ALA A 289 -1.77 14.23 9.37
C ALA A 289 -2.90 15.01 8.70
N ALA A 290 -2.57 16.15 8.06
CA ALA A 290 -3.55 16.95 7.31
C ALA A 290 -4.14 16.17 6.13
N ARG A 291 -3.31 15.44 5.39
CA ARG A 291 -3.74 14.69 4.19
C ARG A 291 -4.58 13.45 4.51
N LEU A 292 -4.42 12.91 5.72
CA LEU A 292 -5.12 11.71 6.18
C LEU A 292 -6.27 12.01 7.16
N ALA A 293 -6.49 13.28 7.52
CA ALA A 293 -7.40 13.68 8.58
C ALA A 293 -8.83 13.11 8.44
N SER A 294 -9.38 13.09 7.23
CA SER A 294 -10.73 12.57 6.96
C SER A 294 -10.88 11.06 7.10
N TYR A 295 -9.77 10.32 7.29
CA TYR A 295 -9.79 8.85 7.35
C TYR A 295 -9.54 8.28 8.75
N PHE A 296 -9.10 9.10 9.72
CA PHE A 296 -8.89 8.65 11.11
C PHE A 296 -10.17 8.58 11.96
N HIS A 297 -11.24 9.21 11.48
CA HIS A 297 -12.56 9.20 12.11
C HIS A 297 -13.59 8.84 11.03
N PRO A 298 -13.74 7.55 10.69
CA PRO A 298 -14.85 7.14 9.83
C PRO A 298 -16.16 7.55 10.53
N ALA A 299 -17.02 8.24 9.77
CA ALA A 299 -18.33 8.71 10.22
C ALA A 299 -19.24 7.55 10.64
#